data_AF-A0A2T2U8V9-F1
#
_entry.id   AF-A0A2T2U8V9-F1
#
_cell.length_a   1.000
_cell.length_b   1.000
_cell.length_c   1.000
_cell.angle_alpha   90.00
_cell.angle_beta   90.00
_cell.angle_gamma   90.00
#
_symmetry.space_group_name_H-M   'P 1'
#
loop_
_entity.id
_entity.type
_entity.pdbx_description
1 polymer ?
#
loop_
_entity_poly.entity_id
_entity_poly.type
_entity_poly.pdbx_seq_one_letter_code
_entity_poly.pdbx_strand_id
1 'polypeptide(L)' 'TVEEVRLDCDGDALLFKVEQKGGAACHTGHHSCFYREYTGNGEDGRLEDTGEQVFDPAEVYG' A
#
# COMPACT_ATOMS: atom_id res chain seq x y z
N THR A 1 3.41 -14.47 -4.81
CA THR A 1 3.68 -15.67 -3.98
C THR A 1 3.90 -15.23 -2.56
N VAL A 2 3.57 -16.05 -1.56
CA VAL A 2 3.97 -15.78 -0.17
C VAL A 2 5.36 -16.37 0.03
N GLU A 3 6.33 -15.53 0.37
CA GLU A 3 7.73 -15.92 0.57
C GLU A 3 8.03 -16.20 2.04
N GLU A 4 7.39 -15.47 2.96
CA GLU A 4 7.61 -15.58 4.40
C GLU A 4 6.34 -15.19 5.17
N VAL A 5 6.15 -15.82 6.34
CA VAL A 5 5.11 -15.46 7.31
C VAL A 5 5.75 -15.33 8.68
N ARG A 6 5.51 -14.20 9.35
CA ARG A 6 5.95 -13.95 10.74
C ARG A 6 4.74 -13.74 11.63
N LEU A 7 4.83 -14.22 12.87
CA LEU A 7 3.89 -13.94 13.95
C LEU A 7 4.51 -12.90 14.88
N ASP A 8 3.71 -11.99 15.43
CA ASP A 8 4.18 -11.02 16.42
C ASP A 8 4.34 -11.64 17.83
N CYS A 9 4.61 -10.80 18.84
CA CYS A 9 5.10 -11.27 20.14
C CYS A 9 4.02 -11.85 21.05
N ASP A 10 2.79 -11.35 20.97
CA ASP A 10 1.60 -11.84 21.69
C ASP A 10 0.67 -12.70 20.81
N GLY A 11 0.94 -12.75 19.50
CA GLY A 11 0.37 -13.73 18.59
C GLY A 11 -0.97 -13.33 17.99
N ASP A 12 -1.27 -12.03 17.93
CA ASP A 12 -2.53 -11.52 17.39
C ASP A 12 -2.40 -10.90 15.98
N ALA A 13 -1.16 -10.73 15.48
CA ALA A 13 -0.90 -10.26 14.13
C ALA A 13 0.10 -11.13 13.34
N LEU A 14 -0.15 -11.24 12.03
CA LEU A 14 0.77 -11.86 11.07
C LEU A 14 1.34 -10.82 10.11
N LEU A 15 2.63 -10.92 9.81
CA LEU A 15 3.30 -10.18 8.74
C LEU A 15 3.64 -11.13 7.59
N PHE A 16 3.08 -10.87 6.42
CA PHE A 16 3.37 -11.62 5.19
C PHE A 16 4.39 -10.85 4.34
N LYS A 17 5.50 -11.51 3.99
CA LYS A 17 6.37 -11.06 2.91
C LYS A 17 5.93 -11.74 1.62
N VAL A 18 5.58 -10.95 0.61
CA VAL A 18 5.00 -11.46 -0.62
C VAL A 18 5.73 -10.93 -1.85
N GLU A 19 5.77 -11.74 -2.90
CA GLU A 19 5.98 -11.29 -4.27
C GLU A 19 4.61 -10.89 -4.85
N GLN A 20 4.37 -9.58 -4.98
CA GLN A 20 3.13 -9.03 -5.52
C GLN A 20 2.96 -9.37 -7.00
N LYS A 21 1.76 -9.80 -7.40
CA LYS A 21 1.42 -10.06 -8.81
C LYS A 21 0.61 -8.91 -9.37
N GLY A 22 0.81 -8.59 -10.66
CA GLY A 22 0.07 -7.53 -11.34
C GLY A 22 0.49 -6.10 -11.00
N GLY A 23 1.61 -5.92 -10.28
CA GLY A 23 2.22 -4.61 -10.03
C GLY A 23 1.49 -3.73 -9.01
N ALA A 24 0.16 -3.83 -8.86
CA ALA A 24 -0.63 -3.05 -7.91
C ALA A 24 -1.44 -3.91 -6.96
N ALA A 25 -1.33 -3.62 -5.66
CA ALA A 25 -2.19 -4.19 -4.63
C ALA A 25 -3.42 -3.31 -4.38
N CYS A 26 -3.34 -2.02 -4.73
CA CYS A 26 -4.44 -1.09 -4.55
C CYS A 26 -5.31 -1.01 -5.80
N HIS A 27 -6.62 -0.99 -5.61
CA HIS A 27 -7.59 -0.81 -6.69
C HIS A 27 -7.55 0.61 -7.30
N THR A 28 -6.87 1.57 -6.68
CA THR A 28 -6.67 2.92 -7.23
C THR A 28 -5.49 3.01 -8.19
N GLY A 29 -4.88 1.86 -8.54
CA GLY A 29 -3.75 1.80 -9.45
C GLY A 29 -2.40 1.81 -8.77
N HIS A 30 -2.33 2.10 -7.47
CA HIS A 30 -1.06 2.22 -6.76
C HIS A 30 -0.44 0.88 -6.39
N HIS A 31 0.90 0.84 -6.35
CA HIS A 31 1.65 -0.34 -5.91
C HIS A 31 1.20 -0.81 -4.52
N SER A 32 1.03 0.13 -3.59
CA SER A 32 0.55 -0.12 -2.21
C SER A 32 -0.74 0.65 -1.93
N CYS A 33 -1.61 0.14 -1.07
CA CYS A 33 -2.75 0.91 -0.54
C CYS A 33 -2.29 2.09 0.34
N PHE A 34 -1.09 2.00 0.92
CA PHE A 34 -0.47 3.05 1.73
C PHE A 34 0.37 3.99 0.86
N TYR A 35 -0.23 4.51 -0.20
CA TYR A 35 0.43 5.40 -1.18
C TYR A 35 0.41 6.88 -0.78
N ARG A 36 -0.25 7.22 0.33
CA ARG A 36 -0.30 8.58 0.87
C ARG A 36 0.53 8.68 2.14
N GLU A 37 1.39 9.68 2.19
CA GLU A 37 2.22 10.00 3.35
C GLU A 37 1.68 11.25 4.05
N TYR A 38 1.70 11.25 5.38
CA TYR A 38 1.38 12.45 6.15
C TYR A 38 2.61 13.35 6.23
N THR A 39 2.53 14.56 5.70
CA THR A 39 3.60 15.55 5.73
C THR A 39 3.16 16.79 6.53
N GLY A 40 4.12 17.48 7.17
CA GLY A 40 3.85 18.60 8.08
C GLY A 40 3.75 18.20 9.56
N ASN A 41 3.37 19.15 10.43
CA ASN A 41 3.29 18.98 11.88
C ASN A 41 2.11 19.76 12.51
N GLY A 42 1.17 19.06 13.15
CA GLY A 42 0.04 19.71 13.81
C GLY A 42 -1.02 20.15 12.79
N GLU A 43 -1.50 21.39 12.88
CA GLU A 43 -2.62 21.90 12.08
C GLU A 43 -2.30 22.13 10.59
N ASP A 44 -1.02 22.18 10.21
CA ASP A 44 -0.58 22.35 8.82
C ASP A 44 -0.42 21.02 8.07
N GLY A 45 -0.59 19.90 8.77
CA GLY A 45 -0.30 18.59 8.22
C GLY A 45 -1.35 18.13 7.22
N ARG A 46 -0.89 17.42 6.19
CA ARG A 46 -1.73 16.95 5.08
C ARG A 46 -1.25 15.59 4.58
N LEU A 47 -2.16 14.85 3.99
CA LEU A 47 -1.83 13.63 3.25
C LEU A 47 -1.44 14.01 1.83
N GLU A 48 -0.21 13.68 1.45
CA GLU A 48 0.31 13.85 0.09
C GLU A 48 0.38 12.49 -0.59
N ASP A 49 0.05 12.45 -1.88
CA ASP A 49 0.21 11.26 -2.70
C ASP A 49 1.69 11.13 -3.10
N THR A 50 2.36 10.10 -2.60
CA THR A 50 3.80 9.86 -2.82
C THR A 50 4.08 8.48 -3.40
N GLY A 51 3.04 7.67 -3.64
CA GLY A 51 3.19 6.32 -4.13
C GLY A 51 3.27 6.22 -5.66
N GLU A 52 3.82 5.10 -6.13
CA GLU A 52 3.84 4.79 -7.56
C GLU A 52 2.47 4.30 -8.03
N GLN A 53 1.87 5.02 -8.99
CA GLN A 53 0.68 4.57 -9.72
C GLN A 53 1.10 3.70 -10.91
N VAL A 54 0.74 2.42 -10.86
CA VAL A 54 1.14 1.36 -11.80
C VAL A 54 0.13 1.20 -12.94
N PHE A 55 -1.15 1.52 -12.70
CA PHE A 55 -2.18 1.55 -13.74
C PHE A 55 -3.19 2.68 -13.49
N ASP A 56 -3.91 3.11 -14.53
CA ASP A 56 -5.02 4.06 -14.41
C ASP A 56 -6.35 3.31 -14.13
N PRO A 57 -7.01 3.53 -12.99
CA PRO A 57 -8.31 2.94 -12.68
C PRO A 57 -9.39 3.25 -13.70
N ALA A 58 -9.38 4.43 -14.34
CA ALA A 58 -10.37 4.78 -15.35
C ALA A 58 -10.18 3.93 -16.61
N GLU A 59 -8.94 3.67 -17.02
CA GLU A 59 -8.67 2.79 -18.16
C GLU A 59 -9.02 1.32 -17.89
N VAL A 60 -8.90 0.88 -16.62
CA VAL A 60 -9.15 -0.51 -16.22
C VAL A 60 -10.63 -0.76 -15.85
N TYR A 61 -11.30 0.21 -15.24
CA TYR A 61 -12.63 0.05 -14.66
C TYR A 61 -13.73 0.96 -15.27
N GLY A 62 -13.39 2.07 -15.95
CA GLY A 62 -14.34 2.96 -16.64
C GLY A 62 -14.52 4.32 -15.97
#